data_AF-A0A523ZRX1-F1
#
_entry.id   AF-A0A523ZRX1-F1
#
_cell.length_a   1.000
_cell.length_b   1.000
_cell.length_c   1.000
_cell.angle_alpha   90.00
_cell.angle_beta   90.00
_cell.angle_gamma   90.00
#
_symmetry.space_group_name_H-M   'P 1'
#
loop_
_entity.id
_entity.type
_entity.pdbx_description
1 polymer ?
#
loop_
_entity_poly.entity_id
_entity_poly.type
_entity_poly.pdbx_seq_one_letter_code
_entity_poly.pdbx_strand_id
1 'polypeptide(L)'
;MNVLNELKVNPLNYVANLESPIGVYLRREIFEKETKADTTLKKKLYAKTVADQSADGSWDQLFVRTANNLWNLALLGYDAEDGRVKKGLEWLLSIQRHQYRGYPGFFYSSNRKDPRVMRSTFYGEFGPGCTIFYQTTYAIHLFHIFGFDDTKQVQTTVKSYLQFWRPDWCGAWCTINVLRMLIEHPLSTESKQVGSGLKYLDKRQTKTGAWKGFPFYHTFHALSRANHALAKKQFKKAFPSVVRRQNKNGSWGRKEQETGTFLVLDALKNAGTM
;
A
#
# COMPACT_ATOMS: atom_id res chain seq x y z
N MET A 1 -23.92 7.18 -6.01
CA MET A 1 -23.47 8.35 -6.81
C MET A 1 -22.25 7.87 -7.55
N ASN A 2 -22.30 7.73 -8.88
CA ASN A 2 -21.18 7.19 -9.65
C ASN A 2 -20.12 8.29 -9.83
N VAL A 3 -19.10 8.26 -8.98
CA VAL A 3 -18.09 9.32 -8.89
C VAL A 3 -17.18 9.36 -10.14
N LEU A 4 -17.21 8.32 -10.98
CA LEU A 4 -16.52 8.31 -12.27
C LEU A 4 -17.03 9.42 -13.21
N ASN A 5 -18.31 9.80 -13.09
CA ASN A 5 -18.90 10.87 -13.90
C ASN A 5 -18.43 12.28 -13.49
N GLU A 6 -17.81 12.42 -12.31
CA GLU A 6 -17.25 13.69 -11.83
C GLU A 6 -15.77 13.86 -12.23
N LEU A 7 -15.15 12.82 -12.81
CA LEU A 7 -13.78 12.87 -13.31
C LEU A 7 -13.72 13.63 -14.63
N LYS A 8 -12.59 14.30 -14.89
CA LYS A 8 -12.39 15.10 -16.12
C LYS A 8 -12.26 14.23 -17.37
N VAL A 9 -11.64 13.07 -17.21
CA VAL A 9 -11.31 12.13 -18.30
C VAL A 9 -11.59 10.73 -17.79
N ASN A 10 -12.09 9.84 -18.66
CA ASN A 10 -12.27 8.44 -18.30
C ASN A 10 -10.89 7.79 -17.99
N PRO A 11 -10.62 7.35 -16.75
CA PRO A 11 -9.34 6.75 -16.38
C PRO A 11 -9.06 5.42 -17.10
N LEU A 12 -10.09 4.75 -17.63
CA LEU A 12 -9.92 3.56 -18.45
C LEU A 12 -9.07 3.81 -19.70
N ASN A 13 -9.04 5.05 -20.23
CA ASN A 13 -8.21 5.41 -21.38
C ASN A 13 -6.71 5.20 -21.10
N TYR A 14 -6.27 5.48 -19.87
CA TYR A 14 -4.91 5.19 -19.43
C TYR A 14 -4.74 3.71 -19.09
N VAL A 15 -5.67 3.16 -18.30
CA VAL A 15 -5.56 1.82 -17.72
C VAL A 15 -5.63 0.71 -18.78
N ALA A 16 -6.37 0.90 -19.87
CA ALA A 16 -6.51 -0.10 -20.93
C ALA A 16 -5.17 -0.53 -21.55
N ASN A 17 -4.16 0.36 -21.51
CA ASN A 17 -2.86 0.14 -22.15
C ASN A 17 -1.75 -0.30 -21.17
N LEU A 18 -2.06 -0.52 -19.89
CA LEU A 18 -1.06 -0.88 -18.88
C LEU A 18 -0.72 -2.38 -18.93
N GLU A 19 0.53 -2.69 -19.31
CA GLU A 19 1.08 -4.06 -19.30
C GLU A 19 1.82 -4.39 -17.98
N SER A 20 1.16 -4.16 -16.85
CA SER A 20 1.76 -4.33 -15.52
C SER A 20 0.80 -5.05 -14.55
N PRO A 21 1.29 -5.52 -13.38
CA PRO A 21 0.43 -6.08 -12.33
C PRO A 21 -0.68 -5.12 -11.89
N ILE A 22 -0.37 -3.82 -11.75
CA ILE A 22 -1.37 -2.77 -11.47
C ILE A 22 -2.39 -2.68 -12.61
N GLY A 23 -1.95 -2.70 -13.87
CA GLY A 23 -2.84 -2.65 -15.02
C GLY A 23 -3.86 -3.79 -15.04
N VAL A 24 -3.38 -5.02 -14.84
CA VAL A 24 -4.22 -6.22 -14.73
C VAL A 24 -5.19 -6.09 -13.56
N TYR A 25 -4.70 -5.71 -12.37
CA TYR A 25 -5.54 -5.49 -11.19
C TYR A 25 -6.64 -4.47 -11.47
N LEU A 26 -6.30 -3.29 -12.02
CA LEU A 26 -7.28 -2.24 -12.26
C LEU A 26 -8.35 -2.67 -13.27
N ARG A 27 -7.97 -3.35 -14.36
CA ARG A 27 -8.96 -3.85 -15.32
C ARG A 27 -9.90 -4.89 -14.71
N ARG A 28 -9.38 -5.81 -13.88
CA ARG A 28 -10.17 -6.85 -13.21
C ARG A 28 -11.05 -6.29 -12.09
N GLU A 29 -10.44 -5.57 -11.16
CA GLU A 29 -11.03 -5.23 -9.87
C GLU A 29 -11.78 -3.91 -9.85
N ILE A 30 -11.39 -2.96 -10.71
CA ILE A 30 -11.96 -1.61 -10.72
C ILE A 30 -12.97 -1.46 -11.85
N PHE A 31 -12.60 -1.89 -13.06
CA PHE A 31 -13.44 -1.69 -14.24
C PHE A 31 -14.25 -2.90 -14.64
N GLU A 32 -14.00 -4.07 -14.05
CA GLU A 32 -14.65 -5.35 -14.40
C GLU A 32 -14.57 -5.63 -15.92
N LYS A 33 -13.43 -5.31 -16.52
CA LYS A 33 -13.13 -5.40 -17.97
C LYS A 33 -11.88 -6.24 -18.24
N GLU A 34 -11.64 -7.25 -17.42
CA GLU A 34 -10.57 -8.23 -17.67
C GLU A 34 -10.83 -8.97 -19.00
N THR A 35 -9.80 -9.11 -19.82
CA THR A 35 -9.86 -9.72 -21.15
C THR A 35 -9.07 -11.03 -21.21
N LYS A 36 -9.26 -11.82 -22.28
CA LYS A 36 -8.39 -12.99 -22.53
C LYS A 36 -6.90 -12.61 -22.66
N ALA A 37 -6.60 -11.40 -23.14
CA ALA A 37 -5.23 -10.90 -23.22
C ALA A 37 -4.63 -10.69 -21.81
N ASP A 38 -5.45 -10.29 -20.83
CA ASP A 38 -5.02 -10.15 -19.43
C ASP A 38 -4.65 -11.50 -18.81
N THR A 39 -5.33 -12.58 -19.16
CA THR A 39 -4.94 -13.93 -18.71
C THR A 39 -3.55 -14.32 -19.21
N THR A 40 -3.24 -14.05 -20.48
CA THR A 40 -1.90 -14.30 -21.05
C THR A 40 -0.86 -13.39 -20.42
N LEU A 41 -1.18 -12.11 -20.25
CA LEU A 41 -0.30 -11.14 -19.61
C LEU A 41 -0.01 -11.52 -18.15
N LYS A 42 -1.01 -11.94 -17.37
CA LYS A 42 -0.87 -12.43 -16.00
C LYS A 42 0.14 -13.57 -15.92
N LYS A 43 0.03 -14.58 -16.78
CA LYS A 43 0.98 -15.71 -16.85
C LYS A 43 2.40 -15.25 -17.16
N LYS A 44 2.56 -14.33 -18.13
CA LYS A 44 3.87 -13.75 -18.49
C LYS A 44 4.49 -12.96 -17.34
N LEU A 45 3.70 -12.11 -16.67
CA LEU A 45 4.14 -11.31 -15.53
C LEU A 45 4.50 -12.17 -14.31
N TYR A 46 3.73 -13.22 -14.05
CA TYR A 46 4.06 -14.21 -13.03
C TYR A 46 5.40 -14.88 -13.34
N ALA A 47 5.56 -15.46 -14.53
CA ALA A 47 6.79 -16.16 -14.93
C ALA A 47 8.02 -15.25 -14.80
N LYS A 48 7.89 -13.99 -15.25
CA LYS A 48 8.95 -12.97 -15.09
C LYS A 48 9.25 -12.68 -13.62
N THR A 49 8.22 -12.54 -12.78
CA THR A 49 8.40 -12.21 -11.35
C THR A 49 9.11 -13.34 -10.61
N VAL A 50 8.72 -14.60 -10.85
CA VAL A 50 9.25 -15.74 -10.08
C VAL A 50 10.58 -16.26 -10.59
N ALA A 51 10.99 -15.90 -11.81
CA ALA A 51 12.27 -16.32 -12.40
C ALA A 51 13.49 -15.86 -11.57
N ASP A 52 13.40 -14.68 -10.97
CA ASP A 52 14.49 -14.07 -10.18
C ASP A 52 14.38 -14.38 -8.67
N GLN A 53 13.46 -15.26 -8.25
CA GLN A 53 13.33 -15.61 -6.84
C GLN A 53 14.48 -16.52 -6.41
N SER A 54 15.23 -16.09 -5.40
CA SER A 54 16.31 -16.84 -4.77
C SER A 54 15.79 -18.12 -4.08
N ALA A 55 16.70 -19.06 -3.85
CA ALA A 55 16.39 -20.31 -3.14
C ALA A 55 15.84 -20.09 -1.73
N ASP A 56 16.25 -19.01 -1.06
CA ASP A 56 15.78 -18.60 0.28
C ASP A 56 14.40 -17.91 0.26
N GLY A 57 13.76 -17.79 -0.91
CA GLY A 57 12.45 -17.17 -1.08
C GLY A 57 12.48 -15.65 -1.31
N SER A 58 13.62 -15.00 -1.09
CA SER A 58 13.77 -13.57 -1.34
C SER A 58 13.96 -13.24 -2.82
N TRP A 59 13.88 -11.95 -3.13
CA TRP A 59 14.44 -11.40 -4.36
C TRP A 59 15.68 -10.58 -4.01
N ASP A 60 16.86 -11.10 -4.36
CA ASP A 60 18.18 -10.55 -4.07
C ASP A 60 18.48 -10.27 -2.58
N GLN A 61 17.80 -10.95 -1.66
CA GLN A 61 17.85 -10.66 -0.22
C GLN A 61 17.55 -9.19 0.09
N LEU A 62 16.78 -8.51 -0.78
CA LEU A 62 16.36 -7.13 -0.61
C LEU A 62 14.91 -7.12 -0.16
N PHE A 63 14.65 -6.45 0.96
CA PHE A 63 13.29 -6.29 1.44
C PHE A 63 12.42 -5.63 0.38
N VAL A 64 12.89 -4.52 -0.20
CA VAL A 64 12.07 -3.72 -1.13
C VAL A 64 11.67 -4.54 -2.36
N ARG A 65 12.59 -5.34 -2.90
CA ARG A 65 12.29 -6.20 -4.06
C ARG A 65 11.35 -7.33 -3.69
N THR A 66 11.59 -7.99 -2.56
CA THR A 66 10.74 -9.09 -2.08
C THR A 66 9.32 -8.61 -1.80
N ALA A 67 9.17 -7.50 -1.08
CA ALA A 67 7.87 -6.92 -0.78
C ALA A 67 7.11 -6.49 -2.04
N ASN A 68 7.79 -5.82 -2.98
CA ASN A 68 7.16 -5.40 -4.24
C ASN A 68 6.76 -6.58 -5.12
N ASN A 69 7.56 -7.66 -5.16
CA ASN A 69 7.22 -8.85 -5.94
C ASN A 69 6.08 -9.65 -5.31
N LEU A 70 6.02 -9.76 -3.99
CA LEU A 70 4.85 -10.31 -3.29
C LEU A 70 3.60 -9.48 -3.55
N TRP A 71 3.71 -8.15 -3.52
CA TRP A 71 2.60 -7.26 -3.85
C TRP A 71 2.15 -7.42 -5.31
N ASN A 72 3.08 -7.53 -6.25
CA ASN A 72 2.77 -7.82 -7.65
C ASN A 72 2.02 -9.14 -7.81
N LEU A 73 2.44 -10.19 -7.11
CA LEU A 73 1.76 -11.49 -7.12
C LEU A 73 0.34 -11.38 -6.56
N ALA A 74 0.13 -10.62 -5.48
CA ALA A 74 -1.19 -10.34 -4.94
C ALA A 74 -2.07 -9.57 -5.94
N LEU A 75 -1.55 -8.53 -6.60
CA LEU A 75 -2.29 -7.78 -7.63
C LEU A 75 -2.71 -8.68 -8.79
N LEU A 76 -1.84 -9.60 -9.20
CA LEU A 76 -2.14 -10.60 -10.21
C LEU A 76 -3.18 -11.63 -9.73
N GLY A 77 -3.52 -11.68 -8.44
CA GLY A 77 -4.50 -12.60 -7.86
C GLY A 77 -3.91 -13.99 -7.60
N TYR A 78 -2.66 -14.05 -7.16
CA TYR A 78 -2.08 -15.23 -6.51
C TYR A 78 -2.23 -15.08 -5.00
N ASP A 79 -2.43 -16.19 -4.30
CA ASP A 79 -2.66 -16.24 -2.85
C ASP A 79 -1.52 -16.96 -2.11
N ALA A 80 -1.73 -17.24 -0.82
CA ALA A 80 -0.76 -17.88 0.05
C ALA A 80 -0.44 -19.35 -0.30
N GLU A 81 -1.29 -20.02 -1.10
CA GLU A 81 -1.08 -21.41 -1.53
C GLU A 81 -0.09 -21.51 -2.70
N ASP A 82 0.14 -20.41 -3.41
CA ASP A 82 1.21 -20.35 -4.42
C ASP A 82 2.59 -20.54 -3.75
N GLY A 83 3.32 -21.56 -4.19
CA GLY A 83 4.60 -21.94 -3.58
C GLY A 83 5.68 -20.84 -3.63
N ARG A 84 5.60 -19.90 -4.58
CA ARG A 84 6.54 -18.77 -4.70
C ARG A 84 6.15 -17.66 -3.72
N VAL A 85 4.86 -17.38 -3.60
CA VAL A 85 4.32 -16.47 -2.56
C VAL A 85 4.69 -16.99 -1.17
N LYS A 86 4.40 -18.26 -0.88
CA LYS A 86 4.69 -18.89 0.41
C LYS A 86 6.16 -18.74 0.82
N LYS A 87 7.09 -19.05 -0.09
CA LYS A 87 8.54 -18.88 0.18
C LYS A 87 8.93 -17.42 0.45
N GLY A 88 8.34 -16.48 -0.28
CA GLY A 88 8.60 -15.05 -0.02
C GLY A 88 8.09 -14.59 1.34
N LEU A 89 6.92 -15.07 1.77
CA LEU A 89 6.36 -14.81 3.10
C LEU A 89 7.19 -15.45 4.21
N GLU A 90 7.66 -16.69 4.02
CA GLU A 90 8.60 -17.37 4.92
C GLU A 90 9.90 -16.56 5.08
N TRP A 91 10.44 -16.03 3.98
CA TRP A 91 11.60 -15.15 4.03
C TRP A 91 11.31 -13.86 4.83
N LEU A 92 10.15 -13.22 4.64
CA LEU A 92 9.76 -12.06 5.43
C LEU A 92 9.68 -12.38 6.92
N LEU A 93 9.08 -13.51 7.31
CA LEU A 93 9.07 -13.94 8.72
C LEU A 93 10.50 -14.17 9.24
N SER A 94 11.39 -14.69 8.40
CA SER A 94 12.78 -14.96 8.79
C SER A 94 13.54 -13.70 9.21
N ILE A 95 13.15 -12.51 8.72
CA ILE A 95 13.79 -11.23 9.06
C ILE A 95 13.07 -10.45 10.17
N GLN A 96 12.02 -11.02 10.78
CA GLN A 96 11.32 -10.45 11.94
C GLN A 96 12.10 -10.71 13.24
N ARG A 97 13.29 -10.14 13.36
CA ARG A 97 14.22 -10.42 14.49
C ARG A 97 14.57 -9.19 15.33
N HIS A 98 14.02 -8.03 15.00
CA HIS A 98 14.44 -6.77 15.62
C HIS A 98 13.51 -6.32 16.75
N GLN A 99 14.09 -5.73 17.78
CA GLN A 99 13.37 -5.02 18.83
C GLN A 99 13.60 -3.51 18.66
N TYR A 100 12.53 -2.73 18.55
CA TYR A 100 12.62 -1.29 18.48
C TYR A 100 12.38 -0.69 19.86
N ARG A 101 13.43 -0.17 20.51
CA ARG A 101 13.35 0.43 21.87
C ARG A 101 12.67 -0.49 22.90
N GLY A 102 12.99 -1.79 22.85
CA GLY A 102 12.41 -2.82 23.72
C GLY A 102 11.08 -3.40 23.24
N TYR A 103 10.45 -2.85 22.19
CA TYR A 103 9.23 -3.41 21.61
C TYR A 103 9.56 -4.46 20.52
N PRO A 104 9.04 -5.69 20.60
CA PRO A 104 9.40 -6.79 19.69
C PRO A 104 8.67 -6.76 18.34
N GLY A 105 9.04 -7.67 17.45
CA GLY A 105 8.29 -7.96 16.22
C GLY A 105 8.62 -7.06 15.03
N PHE A 106 9.73 -6.34 15.03
CA PHE A 106 10.10 -5.48 13.90
C PHE A 106 10.84 -6.25 12.83
N PHE A 107 10.49 -5.97 11.57
CA PHE A 107 11.14 -6.53 10.39
C PHE A 107 12.32 -5.66 10.01
N TYR A 108 13.47 -6.29 9.84
CA TYR A 108 14.69 -5.61 9.44
C TYR A 108 15.60 -6.54 8.63
N SER A 109 15.64 -6.31 7.32
CA SER A 109 16.66 -6.84 6.44
C SER A 109 17.99 -6.14 6.73
N SER A 110 19.04 -6.94 6.98
CA SER A 110 20.41 -6.46 7.18
C SER A 110 21.10 -6.06 5.88
N ASN A 111 20.42 -6.16 4.73
CA ASN A 111 20.98 -5.81 3.44
C ASN A 111 21.23 -4.30 3.34
N ARG A 112 22.51 -3.90 3.26
CA ARG A 112 22.93 -2.49 3.25
C ARG A 112 22.42 -1.69 2.05
N LYS A 113 21.94 -2.36 0.98
CA LYS A 113 21.36 -1.70 -0.19
C LYS A 113 19.90 -1.28 0.01
N ASP A 114 19.17 -1.87 0.97
CA ASP A 114 17.73 -1.59 1.17
C ASP A 114 17.41 -0.10 1.39
N PRO A 115 18.12 0.66 2.24
CA PRO A 115 17.83 2.08 2.42
C PRO A 115 17.96 2.90 1.13
N ARG A 116 18.91 2.55 0.26
CA ARG A 116 19.10 3.21 -1.04
C ARG A 116 17.96 2.84 -1.99
N VAL A 117 17.67 1.55 -2.11
CA VAL A 117 16.61 1.04 -3.00
C VAL A 117 15.25 1.59 -2.59
N MET A 118 14.95 1.63 -1.29
CA MET A 118 13.71 2.20 -0.75
C MET A 118 13.56 3.68 -1.14
N ARG A 119 14.61 4.50 -0.99
CA ARG A 119 14.56 5.93 -1.32
C ARG A 119 14.40 6.21 -2.82
N SER A 120 14.80 5.28 -3.68
CA SER A 120 14.63 5.37 -5.13
C SER A 120 13.36 4.68 -5.63
N THR A 121 12.59 4.03 -4.76
CA THR A 121 11.38 3.28 -5.14
C THR A 121 10.15 4.10 -4.76
N PHE A 122 9.37 4.48 -5.77
CA PHE A 122 8.09 5.16 -5.60
C PHE A 122 6.96 4.34 -6.23
N TYR A 123 6.97 3.04 -5.91
CA TYR A 123 6.03 2.05 -6.41
C TYR A 123 5.23 1.46 -5.26
N GLY A 124 3.91 1.31 -5.46
CA GLY A 124 3.01 0.69 -4.50
C GLY A 124 2.49 1.61 -3.41
N GLU A 125 2.09 1.00 -2.29
CA GLU A 125 1.30 1.65 -1.25
C GLU A 125 2.09 2.34 -0.15
N PHE A 126 3.39 2.04 -0.07
CA PHE A 126 4.32 2.48 0.96
C PHE A 126 5.41 3.34 0.35
N GLY A 127 5.75 4.45 1.00
CA GLY A 127 6.79 5.36 0.52
C GLY A 127 7.99 5.53 1.47
N PRO A 128 9.03 6.25 1.03
CA PRO A 128 10.36 6.22 1.65
C PRO A 128 10.44 6.96 3.00
N GLY A 129 10.09 6.23 4.07
CA GLY A 129 10.29 6.65 5.46
C GLY A 129 11.61 6.16 6.06
N CYS A 130 11.67 6.04 7.39
CA CYS A 130 12.73 5.31 8.08
C CYS A 130 12.64 3.83 7.71
N THR A 131 13.80 3.21 7.41
CA THR A 131 13.89 1.83 6.91
C THR A 131 13.09 0.85 7.77
N ILE A 132 13.25 0.89 9.10
CA ILE A 132 12.56 -0.05 9.99
C ILE A 132 11.03 0.06 9.90
N PHE A 133 10.48 1.28 9.83
CA PHE A 133 9.03 1.48 9.74
C PHE A 133 8.51 1.12 8.35
N TYR A 134 9.24 1.46 7.29
CA TYR A 134 8.89 1.02 5.94
C TYR A 134 8.82 -0.51 5.86
N GLN A 135 9.89 -1.20 6.28
CA GLN A 135 9.96 -2.65 6.16
C GLN A 135 8.91 -3.34 7.04
N THR A 136 8.77 -2.89 8.28
CA THR A 136 7.80 -3.49 9.21
C THR A 136 6.37 -3.29 8.75
N THR A 137 5.98 -2.06 8.37
CA THR A 137 4.58 -1.79 8.00
C THR A 137 4.19 -2.43 6.68
N TYR A 138 5.10 -2.47 5.70
CA TYR A 138 4.84 -3.14 4.43
C TYR A 138 4.78 -4.66 4.61
N ALA A 139 5.65 -5.25 5.45
CA ALA A 139 5.57 -6.69 5.75
C ALA A 139 4.21 -7.06 6.38
N ILE A 140 3.76 -6.32 7.40
CA ILE A 140 2.47 -6.57 8.04
C ILE A 140 1.31 -6.42 7.05
N HIS A 141 1.36 -5.40 6.20
CA HIS A 141 0.35 -5.22 5.14
C HIS A 141 0.32 -6.41 4.16
N LEU A 142 1.47 -6.96 3.78
CA LEU A 142 1.50 -8.16 2.94
C LEU A 142 0.92 -9.37 3.67
N PHE A 143 1.26 -9.59 4.94
CA PHE A 143 0.64 -10.65 5.72
C PHE A 143 -0.87 -10.49 5.83
N HIS A 144 -1.36 -9.27 5.99
CA HIS A 144 -2.80 -8.97 5.98
C HIS A 144 -3.44 -9.36 4.64
N ILE A 145 -2.86 -8.92 3.51
CA ILE A 145 -3.35 -9.28 2.16
C ILE A 145 -3.42 -10.80 1.96
N PHE A 146 -2.44 -11.55 2.49
CA PHE A 146 -2.38 -12.99 2.35
C PHE A 146 -3.07 -13.77 3.48
N GLY A 147 -3.83 -13.10 4.36
CA GLY A 147 -4.68 -13.76 5.36
C GLY A 147 -3.96 -14.28 6.62
N PHE A 148 -2.83 -13.69 6.99
CA PHE A 148 -2.00 -14.10 8.14
C PHE A 148 -2.15 -13.19 9.38
N ASP A 149 -3.26 -12.45 9.50
CA ASP A 149 -3.55 -11.52 10.60
C ASP A 149 -3.46 -12.19 11.98
N ASP A 150 -3.86 -13.46 12.08
CA ASP A 150 -3.93 -14.19 13.35
C ASP A 150 -2.60 -14.83 13.77
N THR A 151 -1.55 -14.72 12.96
CA THR A 151 -0.24 -15.27 13.32
C THR A 151 0.37 -14.50 14.49
N LYS A 152 0.93 -15.22 15.46
CA LYS A 152 1.55 -14.64 16.66
C LYS A 152 2.58 -13.56 16.30
N GLN A 153 3.37 -13.81 15.26
CA GLN A 153 4.38 -12.92 14.70
C GLN A 153 3.77 -11.58 14.29
N VAL A 154 2.73 -11.59 13.46
CA VAL A 154 2.03 -10.38 12.97
C VAL A 154 1.38 -9.64 14.13
N GLN A 155 0.62 -10.34 14.97
CA GLN A 155 -0.03 -9.74 16.14
C GLN A 155 0.97 -9.10 17.11
N THR A 156 2.17 -9.67 17.27
CA THR A 156 3.22 -9.12 18.14
C THR A 156 3.68 -7.74 17.66
N THR A 157 3.86 -7.58 16.34
CA THR A 157 4.22 -6.29 15.73
C THR A 157 3.13 -5.25 15.93
N VAL A 158 1.87 -5.61 15.66
CA VAL A 158 0.74 -4.68 15.78
C VAL A 158 0.56 -4.24 17.23
N LYS A 159 0.56 -5.20 18.18
CA LYS A 159 0.50 -4.90 19.62
C LYS A 159 1.64 -3.97 20.07
N SER A 160 2.83 -4.13 19.52
CA SER A 160 3.95 -3.23 19.78
C SER A 160 3.66 -1.79 19.32
N TYR A 161 3.18 -1.58 18.10
CA TYR A 161 2.78 -0.23 17.65
C TYR A 161 1.66 0.36 18.51
N LEU A 162 0.70 -0.45 18.96
CA LEU A 162 -0.38 -0.01 19.86
C LEU A 162 0.11 0.42 21.25
N GLN A 163 1.36 0.13 21.63
CA GLN A 163 1.92 0.57 22.91
C GLN A 163 2.62 1.93 22.82
N PHE A 164 3.36 2.21 21.73
CA PHE A 164 4.22 3.41 21.68
C PHE A 164 3.88 4.41 20.58
N TRP A 165 3.18 4.00 19.52
CA TRP A 165 3.07 4.85 18.35
C TRP A 165 2.16 6.05 18.61
N ARG A 166 2.65 7.22 18.19
CA ARG A 166 1.91 8.48 18.13
C ARG A 166 2.13 9.12 16.75
N PRO A 167 1.16 9.88 16.22
CA PRO A 167 1.22 10.34 14.83
C PRO A 167 2.30 11.39 14.54
N ASP A 168 2.89 12.01 15.56
CA ASP A 168 4.04 12.92 15.50
C ASP A 168 5.37 12.23 15.85
N TRP A 169 5.39 10.90 16.00
CA TRP A 169 6.59 10.15 16.39
C TRP A 169 7.75 10.29 15.39
N CYS A 170 7.43 10.46 14.10
CA CYS A 170 8.42 10.51 13.03
C CYS A 170 7.93 11.40 11.87
N GLY A 171 8.63 11.38 10.73
CA GLY A 171 8.25 12.14 9.53
C GLY A 171 6.98 11.63 8.86
N ALA A 172 6.43 12.45 7.95
CA ALA A 172 5.14 12.19 7.31
C ALA A 172 5.01 10.82 6.63
N TRP A 173 6.08 10.34 5.97
CA TRP A 173 6.11 9.00 5.37
C TRP A 173 5.98 7.89 6.41
N CYS A 174 6.71 7.97 7.51
CA CYS A 174 6.60 7.01 8.60
C CYS A 174 5.21 7.05 9.23
N THR A 175 4.67 8.25 9.46
CA THR A 175 3.32 8.42 10.01
C THR A 175 2.28 7.77 9.12
N ILE A 176 2.30 8.00 7.80
CA ILE A 176 1.27 7.44 6.92
C ILE A 176 1.44 5.94 6.69
N ASN A 177 2.68 5.43 6.62
CA ASN A 177 2.94 4.00 6.48
C ASN A 177 2.43 3.23 7.71
N VAL A 178 2.70 3.72 8.93
CA VAL A 178 2.19 3.08 10.15
C VAL A 178 0.68 3.22 10.28
N LEU A 179 0.14 4.42 10.03
CA LEU A 179 -1.31 4.64 10.14
C LEU A 179 -2.10 3.77 9.16
N ARG A 180 -1.63 3.60 7.92
CA ARG A 180 -2.21 2.68 6.94
C ARG A 180 -2.30 1.27 7.50
N MET A 181 -1.18 0.72 7.96
CA MET A 181 -1.15 -0.64 8.52
C MET A 181 -2.11 -0.77 9.70
N LEU A 182 -2.17 0.22 10.59
CA LEU A 182 -3.09 0.19 11.73
C LEU A 182 -4.56 0.31 11.34
N ILE A 183 -4.87 1.05 10.27
CA ILE A 183 -6.23 1.17 9.72
C ILE A 183 -6.72 -0.18 9.18
N GLU A 184 -5.85 -0.91 8.49
CA GLU A 184 -6.21 -2.15 7.78
C GLU A 184 -6.26 -3.36 8.72
N HIS A 185 -5.34 -3.43 9.69
CA HIS A 185 -5.21 -4.62 10.52
C HIS A 185 -6.36 -4.75 11.56
N PRO A 186 -7.02 -5.93 11.67
CA PRO A 186 -8.19 -6.13 12.54
C PRO A 186 -7.96 -5.78 14.02
N LEU A 187 -6.78 -6.09 14.57
CA LEU A 187 -6.44 -5.77 15.97
C LEU A 187 -6.33 -4.27 16.28
N SER A 188 -6.23 -3.40 15.29
CA SER A 188 -5.93 -1.98 15.49
C SER A 188 -6.94 -1.01 14.89
N THR A 189 -7.86 -1.44 14.03
CA THR A 189 -8.80 -0.53 13.34
C THR A 189 -9.56 0.40 14.30
N GLU A 190 -10.02 -0.11 15.46
CA GLU A 190 -10.75 0.67 16.47
C GLU A 190 -9.86 1.25 17.59
N SER A 191 -8.54 1.22 17.41
CA SER A 191 -7.61 1.65 18.46
C SER A 191 -7.56 3.17 18.64
N LYS A 192 -7.14 3.60 19.85
CA LYS A 192 -6.86 5.02 20.15
C LYS A 192 -5.77 5.59 19.23
N GLN A 193 -4.86 4.75 18.74
CA GLN A 193 -3.79 5.10 17.81
C GLN A 193 -4.37 5.51 16.45
N VAL A 194 -5.25 4.70 15.87
CA VAL A 194 -5.94 5.06 14.61
C VAL A 194 -6.70 6.37 14.78
N GLY A 195 -7.51 6.49 15.84
CA GLY A 195 -8.25 7.73 16.13
C GLY A 195 -7.34 8.96 16.28
N SER A 196 -6.19 8.81 16.95
CA SER A 196 -5.18 9.87 17.10
C SER A 196 -4.54 10.25 15.76
N GLY A 197 -4.21 9.26 14.92
CA GLY A 197 -3.65 9.47 13.59
C GLY A 197 -4.60 10.21 12.67
N LEU A 198 -5.88 9.83 12.66
CA LEU A 198 -6.92 10.49 11.87
C LEU A 198 -7.12 11.96 12.30
N LYS A 199 -7.14 12.23 13.61
CA LYS A 199 -7.21 13.60 14.15
C LYS A 199 -5.97 14.43 13.80
N TYR A 200 -4.79 13.82 13.78
CA TYR A 200 -3.55 14.49 13.42
C TYR A 200 -3.52 14.91 11.94
N LEU A 201 -4.04 14.06 11.05
CA LEU A 201 -4.23 14.38 9.64
C LEU A 201 -5.30 15.46 9.43
N ASP A 202 -6.43 15.38 10.14
CA ASP A 202 -7.51 16.36 10.00
C ASP A 202 -7.04 17.79 10.31
N LYS A 203 -6.26 17.96 11.40
CA LYS A 203 -5.62 19.23 11.76
C LYS A 203 -4.66 19.78 10.69
N ARG A 204 -4.17 18.93 9.78
CA ARG A 204 -3.25 19.29 8.68
C ARG A 204 -3.96 19.39 7.34
N GLN A 205 -5.24 19.07 7.28
CA GLN A 205 -5.99 19.11 6.03
C GLN A 205 -6.31 20.57 5.67
N THR A 206 -5.70 21.02 4.59
CA THR A 206 -5.87 22.36 4.01
C THR A 206 -7.29 22.60 3.50
N LYS A 207 -7.61 23.87 3.19
CA LYS A 207 -8.90 24.25 2.59
C LYS A 207 -9.20 23.51 1.28
N THR A 208 -8.18 23.17 0.50
CA THR A 208 -8.32 22.44 -0.77
C THR A 208 -8.41 20.92 -0.59
N GLY A 209 -8.35 20.42 0.65
CA GLY A 209 -8.45 19.00 0.97
C GLY A 209 -7.13 18.22 0.95
N ALA A 210 -6.02 18.84 0.55
CA ALA A 210 -4.68 18.24 0.69
C ALA A 210 -4.18 18.29 2.14
N TRP A 211 -3.18 17.50 2.50
CA TRP A 211 -2.59 17.46 3.85
C TRP A 211 -1.19 18.11 3.86
N LYS A 212 -0.99 19.12 4.70
CA LYS A 212 0.29 19.86 4.78
C LYS A 212 1.42 18.92 5.19
N GLY A 213 2.41 18.77 4.31
CA GLY A 213 3.61 17.94 4.54
C GLY A 213 3.42 16.44 4.28
N PHE A 214 2.25 16.01 3.80
CA PHE A 214 1.94 14.60 3.58
C PHE A 214 1.80 14.23 2.09
N PRO A 215 2.14 12.98 1.70
CA PRO A 215 2.03 12.51 0.33
C PRO A 215 0.57 12.33 -0.08
N PHE A 216 0.05 13.26 -0.88
CA PHE A 216 -1.38 13.37 -1.21
C PHE A 216 -2.06 12.04 -1.58
N TYR A 217 -1.55 11.31 -2.58
CA TYR A 217 -2.20 10.07 -3.07
C TYR A 217 -2.16 8.94 -2.05
N HIS A 218 -1.06 8.80 -1.31
CA HIS A 218 -0.93 7.75 -0.29
C HIS A 218 -1.82 8.05 0.92
N THR A 219 -1.93 9.33 1.31
CA THR A 219 -2.84 9.75 2.37
C THR A 219 -4.30 9.58 1.96
N PHE A 220 -4.67 9.96 0.74
CA PHE A 220 -6.02 9.77 0.21
C PHE A 220 -6.42 8.28 0.24
N HIS A 221 -5.54 7.41 -0.23
CA HIS A 221 -5.76 5.96 -0.27
C HIS A 221 -5.78 5.30 1.11
N ALA A 222 -4.90 5.69 2.04
CA ALA A 222 -4.98 5.15 3.40
C ALA A 222 -6.32 5.51 4.08
N LEU A 223 -6.83 6.72 3.85
CA LEU A 223 -8.10 7.17 4.44
C LEU A 223 -9.33 6.49 3.83
N SER A 224 -9.30 6.05 2.57
CA SER A 224 -10.43 5.34 1.97
C SER A 224 -10.70 3.97 2.59
N ARG A 225 -9.66 3.34 3.17
CA ARG A 225 -9.77 2.03 3.83
C ARG A 225 -10.22 2.12 5.29
N ALA A 226 -10.26 3.31 5.87
CA ALA A 226 -10.68 3.50 7.25
C ALA A 226 -12.21 3.53 7.37
N ASN A 227 -12.78 2.61 8.15
CA ASN A 227 -14.20 2.67 8.52
C ASN A 227 -14.47 3.66 9.66
N HIS A 228 -14.02 4.91 9.50
CA HIS A 228 -14.12 5.94 10.54
C HIS A 228 -14.71 7.24 10.00
N ALA A 229 -15.67 7.83 10.71
CA ALA A 229 -16.40 9.03 10.24
C ALA A 229 -15.47 10.21 9.89
N LEU A 230 -14.43 10.43 10.71
CA LEU A 230 -13.43 11.47 10.45
C LEU A 230 -12.60 11.20 9.18
N ALA A 231 -12.28 9.93 8.88
CA ALA A 231 -11.58 9.58 7.65
C ALA A 231 -12.47 9.83 6.43
N LYS A 232 -13.74 9.39 6.48
CA LYS A 232 -14.75 9.66 5.44
C LYS A 232 -14.93 11.16 5.17
N LYS A 233 -14.98 11.99 6.23
CA LYS A 233 -15.03 13.46 6.11
C LYS A 233 -13.82 14.02 5.39
N GLN A 234 -12.61 13.61 5.79
CA GLN A 234 -11.37 14.07 5.16
C GLN A 234 -11.27 13.61 3.70
N PHE A 235 -11.62 12.36 3.42
CA PHE A 235 -11.65 11.79 2.07
C PHE A 235 -12.55 12.59 1.13
N LYS A 236 -13.80 12.85 1.53
CA LYS A 236 -14.76 13.69 0.78
C LYS A 236 -14.21 15.08 0.50
N LYS A 237 -13.59 15.73 1.49
CA LYS A 237 -12.99 17.06 1.32
C LYS A 237 -11.81 17.06 0.34
N ALA A 238 -11.09 15.95 0.22
CA ALA A 238 -9.97 15.79 -0.70
C ALA A 238 -10.40 15.51 -2.15
N PHE A 239 -11.62 15.00 -2.36
CA PHE A 239 -12.09 14.58 -3.69
C PHE A 239 -12.00 15.67 -4.78
N PRO A 240 -12.39 16.95 -4.55
CA PRO A 240 -12.20 18.00 -5.55
C PRO A 240 -10.73 18.21 -5.96
N SER A 241 -9.78 17.94 -5.07
CA SER A 241 -8.35 17.96 -5.41
C SER A 241 -7.96 16.79 -6.30
N VAL A 242 -8.57 15.61 -6.14
CA VAL A 242 -8.35 14.45 -7.02
C VAL A 242 -8.76 14.77 -8.45
N VAL A 243 -9.98 15.30 -8.64
CA VAL A 243 -10.49 15.72 -9.96
C VAL A 243 -9.57 16.77 -10.58
N ARG A 244 -9.16 17.79 -9.82
CA ARG A 244 -8.26 18.84 -10.33
C ARG A 244 -6.90 18.29 -10.78
N ARG A 245 -6.38 17.28 -10.09
CA ARG A 245 -5.05 16.69 -10.34
C ARG A 245 -5.02 15.63 -11.45
N GLN A 246 -6.18 15.25 -12.01
CA GLN A 246 -6.23 14.27 -13.09
C GLN A 246 -5.54 14.81 -14.35
N ASN A 247 -4.69 13.98 -14.95
CA ASN A 247 -3.99 14.26 -16.19
C ASN A 247 -4.91 14.12 -17.41
N LYS A 248 -4.50 14.67 -18.55
CA LYS A 248 -5.27 14.64 -19.80
C LYS A 248 -5.50 13.22 -20.36
N ASN A 249 -4.63 12.27 -20.03
CA ASN A 249 -4.77 10.86 -20.40
C ASN A 249 -5.65 10.06 -19.43
N GLY A 250 -6.14 10.68 -18.34
CA GLY A 250 -6.93 10.01 -17.31
C GLY A 250 -6.14 9.50 -16.10
N SER A 251 -4.80 9.59 -16.10
CA SER A 251 -3.94 9.14 -15.00
C SER A 251 -3.81 10.16 -13.86
N TRP A 252 -3.20 9.75 -12.75
CA TRP A 252 -2.79 10.63 -11.65
C TRP A 252 -1.31 10.49 -11.32
N GLY A 253 -0.67 11.62 -10.98
CA GLY A 253 0.77 11.66 -10.68
C GLY A 253 1.55 12.35 -11.80
N ARG A 254 2.77 12.76 -11.49
CA ARG A 254 3.66 13.41 -12.48
C ARG A 254 4.67 12.42 -13.04
N LYS A 255 5.50 11.86 -12.16
CA LYS A 255 6.52 10.85 -12.50
C LYS A 255 5.96 9.44 -12.39
N GLU A 256 5.38 9.12 -11.23
CA GLU A 256 4.82 7.80 -10.94
C GLU A 256 3.34 7.73 -11.29
N GLN A 257 3.01 7.86 -12.59
CA GLN A 257 1.62 7.93 -13.03
C GLN A 257 0.85 6.65 -12.73
N GLU A 258 1.49 5.50 -12.87
CA GLU A 258 0.86 4.20 -12.63
C GLU A 258 0.49 4.03 -11.16
N THR A 259 1.43 4.24 -10.24
CA THR A 259 1.17 4.18 -8.80
C THR A 259 0.18 5.24 -8.34
N GLY A 260 0.29 6.47 -8.85
CA GLY A 260 -0.69 7.52 -8.52
C GLY A 260 -2.10 7.17 -8.99
N THR A 261 -2.23 6.55 -10.17
CA THR A 261 -3.52 6.09 -10.70
C THR A 261 -4.10 4.94 -9.90
N PHE A 262 -3.27 3.94 -9.56
CA PHE A 262 -3.66 2.84 -8.67
C PHE A 262 -4.24 3.37 -7.35
N LEU A 263 -3.49 4.23 -6.66
CA LEU A 263 -3.89 4.76 -5.36
C LEU A 263 -5.17 5.58 -5.41
N VAL A 264 -5.48 6.25 -6.53
CA VAL A 264 -6.74 6.98 -6.66
C VAL A 264 -7.90 6.04 -6.94
N LEU A 265 -7.76 5.15 -7.92
CA LEU A 265 -8.84 4.27 -8.35
C LEU A 265 -9.23 3.25 -7.28
N ASP A 266 -8.23 2.61 -6.65
CA ASP A 266 -8.49 1.70 -5.54
C ASP A 266 -9.17 2.40 -4.36
N ALA A 267 -8.78 3.65 -4.10
CA ALA A 267 -9.40 4.44 -3.04
C ALA A 267 -10.87 4.79 -3.32
N LEU A 268 -11.22 5.04 -4.58
CA LEU A 268 -12.61 5.25 -4.98
C LEU A 268 -13.45 3.96 -4.86
N LYS A 269 -12.87 2.79 -5.17
CA LYS A 269 -13.51 1.48 -4.93
C LYS A 269 -13.77 1.27 -3.44
N ASN A 270 -12.74 1.44 -2.62
CA ASN A 270 -12.81 1.23 -1.17
C ASN A 270 -13.85 2.14 -0.50
N ALA A 271 -14.06 3.35 -1.03
CA ALA A 271 -15.06 4.29 -0.52
C ALA A 271 -16.51 3.95 -0.95
N GLY A 272 -16.73 2.90 -1.76
CA GLY A 272 -18.04 2.54 -2.31
C GLY A 272 -18.56 3.57 -3.32
N THR A 273 -17.63 4.19 -4.08
CA THR A 273 -17.93 5.31 -4.98
C THR A 273 -17.76 5.01 -6.46
N MET A 274 -17.35 3.78 -6.80
CA MET A 274 -17.34 3.24 -8.17
C MET A 274 -18.45 2.24 -8.38
#